data_AF-A0A8C3FD91-F1
#
_entry.id   AF-A0A8C3FD91-F1
#
_cell.length_a   1.000
_cell.length_b   1.000
_cell.length_c   1.000
_cell.angle_alpha   90.00
_cell.angle_beta   90.00
_cell.angle_gamma   90.00
#
_symmetry.space_group_name_H-M   'P 1'
#
loop_
_entity.id
_entity.type
_entity.pdbx_description
1 polymer ?
#
loop_
_entity_poly.entity_id
_entity_poly.type
_entity_poly.pdbx_seq_one_letter_code
_entity_poly.pdbx_strand_id
1 'polypeptide(L)'
;MGSDRPGPFASRCIGFQLCLSPLFPDAPRISIPQRSGTKFTTTSFPCHVWGFYPRDIAVMWLRDGRVRPESTYSPLQRNPDGTFNLTLTYTFTPRFRDRGSFLPCRVSHAALVQP
;
A
#
# COMPACT_ATOMS: atom_id res chain seq x y z
N MET A 1 -21.39 33.37 -14.24
CA MET A 1 -20.34 32.94 -13.29
C MET A 1 -20.53 31.46 -13.01
N GLY A 2 -19.53 30.64 -13.29
CA GLY A 2 -19.58 29.19 -13.09
C GLY A 2 -18.71 28.47 -14.13
N SER A 3 -17.41 28.75 -14.10
CA SER A 3 -16.43 28.14 -15.01
C SER A 3 -16.18 26.70 -14.58
N ASP A 4 -16.83 25.75 -15.25
CA ASP A 4 -16.48 24.34 -15.17
C ASP A 4 -15.10 24.15 -15.82
N ARG A 5 -14.06 23.94 -15.01
CA ARG A 5 -12.73 23.55 -15.50
C ARG A 5 -12.76 22.06 -15.80
N PRO A 6 -12.46 21.62 -17.02
CA PRO A 6 -12.30 20.19 -17.29
C PRO A 6 -11.11 19.64 -16.49
N GLY A 7 -11.35 18.63 -15.66
CA GLY A 7 -10.29 17.80 -15.08
C GLY A 7 -9.52 17.06 -16.19
N PRO A 8 -8.30 16.54 -15.93
CA PRO A 8 -7.36 16.09 -16.96
C PRO A 8 -7.76 14.80 -17.71
N PHE A 9 -8.99 14.31 -17.56
CA PHE A 9 -9.52 13.20 -18.34
C PHE A 9 -10.33 13.71 -19.54
N ALA A 10 -9.64 14.38 -20.46
CA ALA A 10 -10.16 14.51 -21.82
C ALA A 10 -10.01 13.15 -22.52
N SER A 11 -10.99 12.25 -22.33
CA SER A 11 -11.19 11.08 -23.19
C SER A 11 -11.55 11.57 -24.60
N ARG A 12 -10.52 11.87 -25.40
CA ARG A 12 -10.68 12.05 -26.84
C ARG A 12 -10.61 10.67 -27.49
N CYS A 13 -11.77 10.00 -27.56
CA CYS A 13 -11.92 8.83 -28.42
C CYS A 13 -11.96 9.32 -29.88
N ILE A 14 -10.86 9.12 -30.61
CA ILE A 14 -10.86 9.20 -32.07
C ILE A 14 -10.90 7.76 -32.59
N GLY A 15 -12.03 7.35 -33.16
CA GLY A 15 -12.12 6.14 -33.97
C GLY A 15 -12.19 4.81 -33.20
N PHE A 16 -12.83 3.84 -33.86
CA PHE A 16 -13.19 2.51 -33.35
C PHE A 16 -11.97 1.68 -32.90
N GLN A 17 -12.08 1.05 -31.73
CA GLN A 17 -11.20 0.02 -31.15
C GLN A 17 -9.75 0.41 -30.84
N LEU A 18 -9.54 0.87 -29.60
CA LEU A 18 -8.88 0.14 -28.51
C LEU A 18 -8.92 1.05 -27.28
N CYS A 19 -9.77 0.74 -26.30
CA CYS A 19 -9.66 1.38 -24.98
C CYS A 19 -8.27 1.06 -24.44
N LEU A 20 -7.44 2.08 -24.18
CA LEU A 20 -6.15 1.89 -23.51
C LEU A 20 -6.39 1.17 -22.18
N SER A 21 -6.14 -0.13 -22.17
CA SER A 21 -5.82 -0.85 -20.94
C SER A 21 -4.50 -0.24 -20.43
N PRO A 22 -4.30 0.00 -19.12
CA PRO A 22 -3.02 0.49 -18.64
C PRO A 22 -1.96 -0.57 -18.96
N LEU A 23 -1.14 -0.31 -19.98
CA LEU A 23 -0.14 -1.22 -20.51
C LEU A 23 1.11 -1.32 -19.63
N PHE A 24 1.14 -0.58 -18.50
CA PHE A 24 2.30 -0.46 -17.64
C PHE A 24 1.91 -0.65 -16.18
N PRO A 25 2.62 -1.50 -15.42
CA PRO A 25 2.45 -1.62 -13.98
C PRO A 25 2.74 -0.30 -13.25
N ASP A 26 1.85 0.11 -12.35
CA ASP A 26 2.05 1.28 -11.48
C ASP A 26 2.66 0.84 -10.15
N ALA A 27 3.78 1.46 -9.77
CA ALA A 27 4.52 1.11 -8.57
C ALA A 27 3.82 1.58 -7.29
N PRO A 28 3.74 0.72 -6.26
CA PRO A 28 3.15 1.09 -4.98
C PRO A 28 3.92 2.22 -4.29
N ARG A 29 3.18 3.20 -3.79
CA ARG A 29 3.71 4.18 -2.82
C ARG A 29 3.50 3.67 -1.41
N ILE A 30 4.59 3.54 -0.66
CA ILE A 30 4.59 2.94 0.68
C ILE A 30 4.78 4.03 1.74
N SER A 31 3.97 4.00 2.80
CA SER A 31 4.10 4.89 3.95
C SER A 31 3.90 4.13 5.26
N ILE A 32 4.85 4.28 6.18
CA ILE A 32 4.80 3.74 7.53
C ILE A 32 4.80 4.93 8.50
N PRO A 33 3.69 5.19 9.21
CA PRO A 33 3.65 6.26 10.20
C PRO A 33 4.69 6.03 11.29
N GLN A 34 5.41 7.09 11.66
CA GLN A 34 6.37 7.04 12.77
C GLN A 34 5.61 6.77 14.07
N ARG A 35 5.62 5.52 14.52
CA ARG A 35 5.05 5.06 15.77
C ARG A 35 6.11 4.31 16.56
N SER A 36 6.35 4.76 17.78
CA SER A 36 7.16 4.00 18.73
C SER A 36 6.23 3.18 19.62
N GLY A 37 6.48 1.89 19.72
CA GLY A 37 5.74 1.02 20.63
C GLY A 37 6.12 1.29 22.08
N THR A 38 5.12 1.57 22.93
CA THR A 38 5.33 1.66 24.38
C THR A 38 5.31 0.26 24.98
N LYS A 39 6.22 -0.03 25.91
CA LYS A 39 6.29 -1.33 26.60
C LYS A 39 4.96 -1.61 27.30
N PHE A 40 4.49 -2.85 27.18
CA PHE A 40 3.25 -3.32 27.78
C PHE A 40 1.97 -2.63 27.27
N THR A 41 2.09 -1.78 26.25
CA THR A 41 0.95 -1.15 25.58
C THR A 41 0.78 -1.74 24.20
N THR A 42 -0.40 -2.31 23.94
CA THR A 42 -0.74 -2.79 22.60
C THR A 42 -0.67 -1.64 21.61
N THR A 43 0.19 -1.80 20.59
CA THR A 43 0.46 -0.77 19.59
C THR A 43 0.20 -1.36 18.20
N SER A 44 -0.50 -0.60 17.36
CA SER A 44 -0.74 -0.96 15.97
C SER A 44 0.22 -0.23 15.03
N PHE A 45 0.80 -0.97 14.10
CA PHE A 45 1.74 -0.50 13.11
C PHE A 45 1.12 -0.69 11.72
N PRO A 46 0.54 0.38 11.12
CA PRO A 46 -0.01 0.31 9.78
C PRO A 46 1.08 0.53 8.72
N CYS A 47 1.03 -0.27 7.65
CA CYS A 47 1.81 -0.10 6.44
C CYS A 47 0.85 0.23 5.31
N HIS A 48 0.84 1.50 4.90
CA HIS A 48 -0.05 1.97 3.86
C HIS A 48 0.59 1.79 2.49
N VAL A 49 -0.17 1.23 1.55
CA VAL A 49 0.27 0.95 0.18
C VAL A 49 -0.74 1.53 -0.78
N TRP A 50 -0.30 2.46 -1.63
CA TRP A 50 -1.18 3.28 -2.49
C TRP A 50 -0.81 3.20 -3.96
N GLY A 51 -1.80 3.34 -4.82
CA GLY A 51 -1.60 3.63 -6.24
C GLY A 51 -0.95 2.50 -7.04
N PHE A 52 -1.12 1.24 -6.62
CA PHE A 52 -0.47 0.12 -7.30
C PHE A 52 -1.36 -0.54 -8.34
N TYR A 53 -0.76 -1.02 -9.42
CA TYR A 53 -1.42 -1.81 -10.47
C TYR A 53 -0.41 -2.75 -11.14
N PRO A 54 -0.71 -4.04 -11.39
CA PRO A 54 -1.99 -4.73 -11.20
C PRO A 54 -2.30 -5.00 -9.73
N ARG A 55 -3.47 -5.62 -9.48
CA ARG A 55 -3.98 -5.97 -8.14
C ARG A 55 -3.04 -6.87 -7.34
N ASP A 56 -2.29 -7.73 -8.02
CA ASP A 56 -1.48 -8.75 -7.37
C ASP A 56 -0.28 -8.13 -6.66
N ILE A 57 -0.28 -8.23 -5.33
CA ILE A 57 0.72 -7.65 -4.45
C ILE A 57 0.89 -8.55 -3.22
N ALA A 58 2.11 -8.63 -2.69
CA ALA A 58 2.37 -9.26 -1.41
C ALA A 58 2.93 -8.21 -0.43
N VAL A 59 2.30 -8.08 0.73
CA VAL A 59 2.72 -7.16 1.80
C VAL A 59 2.94 -7.98 3.06
N MET A 60 4.02 -7.73 3.79
CA MET A 60 4.30 -8.46 5.02
C MET A 60 5.02 -7.60 6.05
N TRP A 61 4.62 -7.75 7.31
CA TRP A 61 5.39 -7.24 8.43
C TRP A 61 6.46 -8.25 8.81
N LEU A 62 7.67 -7.75 8.97
CA LEU A 62 8.81 -8.50 9.48
C LEU A 62 9.13 -8.03 10.90
N ARG A 63 9.45 -8.99 11.75
CA ARG A 63 10.01 -8.72 13.08
C ARG A 63 11.11 -9.71 13.34
N ASP A 64 12.30 -9.17 13.59
CA ASP A 64 13.54 -9.94 13.78
C ASP A 64 13.75 -10.92 12.59
N GLY A 65 13.49 -10.42 11.37
CA GLY A 65 13.62 -11.19 10.12
C GLY A 65 12.50 -12.20 9.84
N ARG A 66 11.51 -12.36 10.72
CA ARG A 66 10.41 -13.32 10.55
C ARG A 66 9.08 -12.64 10.24
N VAL A 67 8.37 -13.21 9.27
CA VAL A 67 7.02 -12.79 8.85
C VAL A 67 6.05 -12.90 10.02
N ARG A 68 5.16 -11.92 10.13
CA ARG A 68 4.09 -11.85 11.14
C ARG A 68 2.74 -12.21 10.50
N PRO A 69 2.30 -13.48 10.56
CA PRO A 69 1.01 -13.88 10.00
C PRO A 69 -0.19 -13.27 10.71
N GLU A 70 -0.01 -12.77 11.93
CA GLU A 70 -1.04 -12.10 12.72
C GLU A 70 -1.40 -10.68 12.22
N SER A 71 -0.80 -10.23 11.12
CA SER A 71 -1.14 -8.94 10.49
C SER A 71 -2.46 -8.99 9.72
N THR A 72 -3.22 -7.90 9.78
CA THR A 72 -4.54 -7.80 9.15
C THR A 72 -4.52 -6.84 7.97
N TYR A 73 -5.07 -7.29 6.83
CA TYR A 73 -5.31 -6.45 5.66
C TYR A 73 -6.58 -5.61 5.82
N SER A 74 -6.52 -4.34 5.40
CA SER A 74 -7.73 -3.57 5.11
C SER A 74 -8.45 -4.15 3.88
N PRO A 75 -9.73 -3.82 3.68
CA PRO A 75 -10.37 -4.02 2.38
C PRO A 75 -9.54 -3.36 1.27
N LEU A 76 -9.44 -4.03 0.13
CA LEU A 76 -8.78 -3.48 -1.04
C LEU A 76 -9.67 -2.38 -1.64
N GLN A 77 -9.13 -1.18 -1.77
CA GLN A 77 -9.82 -0.05 -2.37
C GLN A 77 -9.37 0.13 -3.82
N ARG A 78 -10.32 0.32 -4.74
CA ARG A 78 -10.04 0.69 -6.13
C ARG A 78 -10.18 2.20 -6.30
N ASN A 79 -9.19 2.84 -6.92
CA ASN A 79 -9.17 4.27 -7.20
C ASN A 79 -9.85 4.60 -8.53
N PRO A 80 -10.28 5.85 -8.75
CA PRO A 80 -10.85 6.31 -10.02
C PRO A 80 -9.90 6.17 -11.21
N ASP A 81 -8.59 6.30 -10.96
CA ASP A 81 -7.53 6.11 -11.96
C ASP A 81 -7.29 4.63 -12.32
N GLY A 82 -7.97 3.68 -11.65
CA GLY A 82 -7.85 2.26 -11.89
C GLY A 82 -6.81 1.53 -11.03
N THR A 83 -6.03 2.25 -10.24
CA THR A 83 -5.06 1.68 -9.29
C THR A 83 -5.73 1.19 -8.00
N PHE A 84 -4.97 0.54 -7.13
CA PHE A 84 -5.46 -0.01 -5.86
C PHE A 84 -4.71 0.55 -4.66
N ASN A 85 -5.39 0.56 -3.51
CA ASN A 85 -4.81 0.85 -2.21
C ASN A 85 -5.16 -0.26 -1.20
N LEU A 86 -4.24 -0.52 -0.27
CA LEU A 86 -4.50 -1.33 0.90
C LEU A 86 -3.63 -0.89 2.07
N THR A 87 -3.96 -1.34 3.27
CA THR A 87 -3.12 -1.18 4.46
C THR A 87 -2.93 -2.53 5.14
N LEU A 88 -1.69 -2.90 5.44
CA LEU A 88 -1.39 -4.04 6.29
C LEU A 88 -1.07 -3.56 7.71
N THR A 89 -1.84 -4.01 8.70
CA THR A 89 -1.66 -3.59 10.09
C THR A 89 -1.13 -4.73 10.93
N TYR A 90 0.01 -4.53 11.58
CA TYR A 90 0.52 -5.44 12.60
C TYR A 90 0.28 -4.86 14.00
N THR A 91 -0.47 -5.58 14.85
CA THR A 91 -0.78 -5.16 16.21
C THR A 91 -0.13 -6.12 17.20
N PHE A 92 0.69 -5.60 18.11
CA PHE A 92 1.24 -6.40 19.19
C PHE A 92 1.57 -5.55 20.42
N THR A 93 1.83 -6.22 21.55
CA THR A 93 2.26 -5.59 22.80
C THR A 93 3.77 -5.75 22.97
N PRO A 94 4.57 -4.67 22.81
CA PRO A 94 6.02 -4.74 22.99
C PRO A 94 6.41 -5.11 24.42
N ARG A 95 7.43 -5.95 24.56
CA ARG A 95 8.05 -6.34 25.85
C ARG A 95 9.46 -5.76 25.95
N PHE A 96 10.10 -5.93 27.12
CA PHE A 96 11.48 -5.47 27.33
C PHE A 96 12.48 -5.97 26.28
N ARG A 97 12.35 -7.22 25.86
CA ARG A 97 13.21 -7.86 24.84
C ARG A 97 13.05 -7.28 23.43
N ASP A 98 11.99 -6.51 23.20
CA ASP A 98 11.64 -5.96 21.89
C ASP A 98 12.18 -4.53 21.72
N ARG A 99 12.91 -4.02 22.72
CA ARG A 99 13.51 -2.70 22.68
C ARG A 99 14.59 -2.67 21.61
N GLY A 100 14.44 -1.76 20.65
CA GLY A 100 15.37 -1.65 19.52
C GLY A 100 15.11 -2.65 18.40
N SER A 101 14.06 -3.49 18.49
CA SER A 101 13.64 -4.32 17.36
C SER A 101 13.18 -3.43 16.21
N PHE A 102 13.69 -3.73 15.01
CA PHE A 102 13.25 -3.10 13.78
C PHE A 102 12.07 -3.87 13.18
N LEU A 103 11.04 -3.15 12.75
CA LEU A 103 9.84 -3.69 12.13
C LEU A 103 9.74 -3.15 10.71
N PRO A 104 10.36 -3.81 9.71
CA PRO A 104 10.14 -3.42 8.32
C PRO A 104 8.80 -3.95 7.80
N CYS A 105 8.11 -3.14 6.99
CA CYS A 105 7.08 -3.61 6.08
C CYS A 105 7.71 -3.90 4.72
N ARG A 106 7.62 -5.13 4.24
CA ARG A 106 8.13 -5.55 2.94
C ARG A 106 6.99 -5.64 1.93
N VAL A 107 7.22 -5.15 0.72
CA VAL A 107 6.24 -5.10 -0.35
C VAL A 107 6.84 -5.70 -1.61
N SER A 108 6.16 -6.68 -2.18
CA SER A 108 6.52 -7.28 -3.47
C SER A 108 5.41 -7.02 -4.47
N HIS A 109 5.76 -6.45 -5.60
CA HIS A 109 4.84 -6.06 -6.66
C HIS A 109 5.55 -6.09 -8.01
N ALA A 110 4.83 -6.39 -9.09
CA ALA A 110 5.42 -6.53 -10.43
C ALA A 110 6.09 -5.26 -10.96
N ALA A 111 5.68 -4.09 -10.48
CA ALA A 111 6.29 -2.80 -10.82
C ALA A 111 7.55 -2.46 -10.01
N LEU A 112 7.91 -3.28 -9.00
CA LEU A 112 9.10 -3.07 -8.19
C LEU A 112 10.24 -3.95 -8.70
N VAL A 113 11.40 -3.33 -8.98
CA VAL A 113 12.61 -4.01 -9.45
C VAL A 113 13.28 -4.85 -8.34
N GLN A 114 12.93 -4.62 -7.06
CA GLN A 114 13.32 -5.45 -5.91
C GLN A 114 12.38 -5.25 -4.70
N PRO A 115 12.10 -6.30 -3.89
CA PRO A 115 11.17 -6.26 -2.75
C PRO A 115 11.79 -6.01 -1.38
#